data_AF-A0AAF0FPJ1-F1
#
_entry.id   AF-A0AAF0FPJ1-F1
#
_cell.length_a   1.000
_cell.length_b   1.000
_cell.length_c   1.000
_cell.angle_alpha   90.00
_cell.angle_beta   90.00
_cell.angle_gamma   90.00
#
_symmetry.space_group_name_H-M   'P 1'
#
loop_
_entity.id
_entity.type
_entity.pdbx_description
1 polymer ?
#
loop_
_entity_poly.entity_id
_entity_poly.type
_entity_poly.pdbx_seq_one_letter_code
_entity_poly.pdbx_strand_id
1 'polypeptide(L)'
;MKVNNPIKKIPLKKIFIISALILVFCLTGACVEENGAGMQLNGQSKENLLGDAGFKSSSSAQEDSVSFEDTYDYFKLSADTEKNQSQDTIYYLNNGNLPVRVFQIKGIGINSEGKADTWIYGIRYGNNESLIYQEKSWWREANWPGFLPDEEIYFERLITPSEIIAKNKEKIQPLFEKSETNTVTIVLRNGRYYITPENSEDIRGVVFGSYSGEVIENP
;
A
#
# COMPACT_ATOMS: atom_id res chain seq x y z
N MET A 1 -19.46 26.43 43.90
CA MET A 1 -19.66 25.09 44.50
C MET A 1 -18.68 24.13 43.84
N LYS A 2 -17.74 23.54 44.61
CA LYS A 2 -16.78 22.54 44.11
C LYS A 2 -17.41 21.16 44.27
N VAL A 3 -17.64 20.45 43.16
CA VAL A 3 -18.12 19.07 43.16
C VAL A 3 -16.90 18.16 43.03
N ASN A 4 -16.46 17.58 44.15
CA ASN A 4 -15.42 16.56 44.18
C ASN A 4 -16.09 15.19 44.06
N ASN A 5 -15.94 14.51 42.92
CA ASN A 5 -16.31 13.10 42.78
C ASN A 5 -15.06 12.22 42.97
N PRO A 6 -15.03 11.31 43.96
CA PRO A 6 -13.92 10.39 44.12
C PRO A 6 -14.05 9.21 43.16
N ILE A 7 -13.08 9.09 42.24
CA ILE A 7 -12.93 7.92 41.36
C ILE A 7 -12.49 6.73 42.23
N LYS A 8 -13.37 5.72 42.36
CA LYS A 8 -13.06 4.44 43.02
C LYS A 8 -12.01 3.69 42.20
N LYS A 9 -10.80 3.57 42.74
CA LYS A 9 -9.74 2.71 42.18
C LYS A 9 -10.13 1.24 42.37
N ILE A 10 -10.32 0.52 41.27
CA ILE A 10 -10.53 -0.94 41.28
C ILE A 10 -9.15 -1.60 41.32
N PRO A 11 -8.88 -2.52 42.27
CA PRO A 11 -7.56 -3.15 42.39
C PRO A 11 -7.29 -4.12 41.22
N LEU A 12 -6.16 -3.88 40.55
CA LEU A 12 -5.67 -4.53 39.32
C LEU A 12 -5.44 -6.06 39.39
N LYS A 13 -5.65 -6.70 40.56
CA LYS A 13 -5.29 -8.12 40.77
C LYS A 13 -6.34 -9.14 40.29
N LYS A 14 -7.49 -8.71 39.74
CA LYS A 14 -8.58 -9.63 39.35
C LYS A 14 -8.71 -9.90 37.85
N ILE A 15 -7.91 -9.28 36.99
CA ILE A 15 -8.02 -9.44 35.52
C ILE A 15 -7.20 -10.63 34.99
N PHE A 16 -6.23 -11.14 35.77
CA PHE A 16 -5.33 -12.21 35.32
C PHE A 16 -5.91 -13.64 35.32
N ILE A 17 -7.15 -13.86 35.76
CA ILE A 17 -7.70 -15.23 35.93
C ILE A 17 -8.52 -15.69 34.71
N ILE A 18 -8.88 -14.80 33.77
CA ILE A 18 -9.74 -15.19 32.63
C ILE A 18 -8.93 -15.69 31.41
N SER A 19 -7.61 -15.49 31.38
CA SER A 19 -6.78 -15.83 30.20
C SER A 19 -6.34 -17.29 30.09
N ALA A 20 -6.79 -18.18 30.99
CA ALA A 20 -6.34 -19.58 31.04
C ALA A 20 -7.37 -20.60 30.48
N LEU A 21 -8.46 -20.14 29.84
CA LEU A 21 -9.58 -21.02 29.43
C LEU A 21 -9.90 -21.01 27.93
N ILE A 22 -8.99 -20.52 27.08
CA ILE A 22 -9.11 -20.60 25.61
C ILE A 22 -7.81 -21.18 25.04
N LEU A 23 -7.52 -22.43 25.39
CA LEU A 23 -6.40 -23.18 24.81
C LEU A 23 -6.74 -24.67 24.71
N VAL A 24 -7.93 -24.97 24.19
CA VAL A 24 -8.35 -26.31 23.74
C VAL A 24 -9.40 -26.08 22.64
N PHE A 25 -9.33 -26.81 21.52
CA PHE A 25 -10.02 -26.64 20.21
C PHE A 25 -9.19 -25.79 19.21
N CYS A 26 -8.65 -26.27 18.09
CA CYS A 26 -8.90 -27.48 17.30
C CYS A 26 -7.59 -27.97 16.65
N LEU A 27 -7.12 -29.16 17.05
CA LEU A 27 -6.19 -29.98 16.27
C LEU A 27 -6.96 -31.20 15.79
N THR A 28 -7.81 -31.05 14.77
CA THR A 28 -8.32 -32.17 13.95
C THR A 28 -8.88 -31.64 12.63
N GLY A 29 -8.47 -32.23 11.51
CA GLY A 29 -9.01 -31.96 10.17
C GLY A 29 -7.90 -31.87 9.13
N ALA A 30 -7.18 -32.95 8.86
CA ALA A 30 -7.50 -33.97 7.85
C ALA A 30 -6.84 -33.66 6.50
N CYS A 31 -5.84 -34.48 6.17
CA CYS A 31 -5.30 -34.63 4.83
C CYS A 31 -6.41 -35.01 3.86
N VAL A 32 -6.53 -34.29 2.74
CA VAL A 32 -7.16 -34.81 1.53
C VAL A 32 -6.09 -34.80 0.45
N GLU A 33 -5.63 -36.01 0.16
CA GLU A 33 -4.75 -36.37 -0.93
C GLU A 33 -5.66 -36.75 -2.11
N GLU A 34 -5.78 -35.89 -3.12
CA GLU A 34 -6.56 -36.19 -4.32
C GLU A 34 -5.61 -36.59 -5.46
N ASN A 35 -5.57 -37.90 -5.69
CA ASN A 35 -4.99 -38.53 -6.86
C ASN A 35 -5.86 -38.25 -8.10
N GLY A 36 -5.31 -37.62 -9.13
CA GLY A 36 -6.02 -37.28 -10.36
C GLY A 36 -5.22 -37.59 -11.62
N ALA A 37 -5.43 -38.82 -12.11
CA ALA A 37 -5.15 -39.41 -13.43
C ALA A 37 -4.49 -38.56 -14.54
N GLY A 38 -3.45 -39.15 -15.14
CA GLY A 38 -2.81 -38.65 -16.34
C GLY A 38 -3.66 -38.76 -17.61
N MET A 39 -3.25 -37.98 -18.61
CA MET A 39 -3.56 -38.21 -20.02
C MET A 39 -2.27 -38.08 -20.82
N GLN A 40 -1.80 -39.24 -21.31
CA GLN A 40 -0.88 -39.30 -22.44
C GLN A 40 -1.71 -39.19 -23.73
N LEU A 41 -1.34 -38.28 -24.63
CA LEU A 41 -1.70 -38.37 -26.04
C LEU A 41 -0.44 -38.60 -26.86
N ASN A 42 -0.31 -39.85 -27.26
CA ASN A 42 0.55 -40.38 -28.30
C ASN A 42 -0.13 -40.12 -29.66
N GLY A 43 0.61 -39.77 -30.72
CA GLY A 43 -0.01 -39.67 -32.05
C GLY A 43 0.75 -38.96 -33.17
N GLN A 44 1.92 -39.50 -33.53
CA GLN A 44 2.46 -39.66 -34.89
C GLN A 44 2.13 -38.65 -36.03
N SER A 45 3.23 -38.11 -36.59
CA SER A 45 3.66 -38.20 -38.01
C SER A 45 2.71 -37.73 -39.13
N LYS A 46 3.19 -36.77 -39.95
CA LYS A 46 3.67 -37.06 -41.31
C LYS A 46 4.21 -35.81 -42.02
N GLU A 47 5.31 -36.04 -42.73
CA GLU A 47 5.86 -35.22 -43.80
C GLU A 47 4.85 -35.02 -44.95
N ASN A 48 4.93 -33.86 -45.61
CA ASN A 48 4.75 -33.64 -47.06
C ASN A 48 4.79 -32.11 -47.32
N LEU A 49 5.82 -31.61 -48.00
CA LEU A 49 5.97 -31.46 -49.46
C LEU A 49 5.59 -30.04 -49.93
N LEU A 50 6.61 -29.40 -50.52
CA LEU A 50 6.62 -28.33 -51.51
C LEU A 50 5.27 -27.74 -51.96
N GLY A 51 5.18 -26.40 -51.86
CA GLY A 51 4.17 -25.60 -52.54
C GLY A 51 4.53 -24.12 -52.51
N ASP A 52 5.21 -23.68 -53.56
CA ASP A 52 5.53 -22.30 -53.94
C ASP A 52 4.30 -21.37 -53.94
N ALA A 53 4.42 -20.20 -53.32
CA ALA A 53 3.66 -18.99 -53.68
C ALA A 53 4.28 -17.77 -52.98
N GLY A 54 4.96 -16.93 -53.77
CA GLY A 54 5.40 -15.61 -53.34
C GLY A 54 4.22 -14.75 -52.87
N PHE A 55 4.28 -14.30 -51.61
CA PHE A 55 3.53 -13.16 -51.14
C PHE A 55 4.41 -12.35 -50.17
N LYS A 56 4.91 -11.21 -50.64
CA LYS A 56 5.52 -10.20 -49.78
C LYS A 56 4.39 -9.52 -49.00
N SER A 57 4.21 -9.92 -47.75
CA SER A 57 3.52 -9.12 -46.74
C SER A 57 4.54 -8.72 -45.68
N SER A 58 4.98 -7.46 -45.76
CA SER A 58 5.69 -6.76 -44.71
C SER A 58 4.78 -6.64 -43.48
N SER A 59 5.00 -7.53 -42.52
CA SER A 59 4.48 -7.46 -41.16
C SER A 59 5.68 -7.55 -40.22
N SER A 60 6.36 -6.42 -40.00
CA SER A 60 7.27 -6.27 -38.86
C SER A 60 6.41 -6.19 -37.60
N ALA A 61 6.02 -7.35 -37.07
CA ALA A 61 5.67 -7.47 -35.67
C ALA A 61 7.00 -7.38 -34.91
N GLN A 62 7.44 -6.14 -34.70
CA GLN A 62 8.52 -5.84 -33.78
C GLN A 62 7.87 -5.98 -32.40
N GLU A 63 8.07 -7.14 -31.78
CA GLU A 63 7.91 -7.28 -30.34
C GLU A 63 8.99 -6.41 -29.69
N ASP A 64 8.66 -5.12 -29.50
CA ASP A 64 9.41 -4.23 -28.64
C ASP A 64 9.26 -4.73 -27.20
N SER A 65 10.02 -5.76 -26.87
CA SER A 65 10.35 -6.08 -25.49
C SER A 65 11.23 -4.95 -24.99
N VAL A 66 10.60 -3.91 -24.47
CA VAL A 66 11.29 -2.84 -23.74
C VAL A 66 12.05 -3.51 -22.60
N SER A 67 13.37 -3.50 -22.69
CA SER A 67 14.24 -4.13 -21.70
C SER A 67 14.00 -3.48 -20.34
N PHE A 68 13.69 -4.32 -19.35
CA PHE A 68 13.35 -3.90 -17.99
C PHE A 68 14.54 -3.23 -17.28
N GLU A 69 15.76 -3.49 -17.74
CA GLU A 69 17.02 -2.98 -17.19
C GLU A 69 17.32 -1.49 -17.48
N ASP A 70 16.80 -0.89 -18.56
CA ASP A 70 17.06 0.53 -18.88
C ASP A 70 16.22 1.51 -18.02
N THR A 71 15.32 0.96 -17.19
CA THR A 71 14.32 1.68 -16.39
C THR A 71 14.85 2.22 -15.05
N TYR A 72 16.07 1.84 -14.65
CA TYR A 72 16.60 2.10 -13.32
C TYR A 72 17.19 3.50 -13.11
N ASP A 73 17.65 4.18 -14.16
CA ASP A 73 18.44 5.42 -14.02
C ASP A 73 17.58 6.69 -13.88
N TYR A 74 16.25 6.60 -14.11
CA TYR A 74 15.35 7.78 -14.08
C TYR A 74 14.79 8.10 -12.68
N PHE A 75 14.90 7.19 -11.71
CA PHE A 75 14.39 7.37 -10.33
C PHE A 75 15.21 8.34 -9.46
N LYS A 76 16.25 8.96 -10.02
CA LYS A 76 17.28 9.68 -9.27
C LYS A 76 17.23 11.19 -9.46
N LEU A 77 16.14 11.85 -9.06
CA LEU A 77 16.16 13.30 -8.88
C LEU A 77 15.10 13.78 -7.87
N SER A 78 15.57 14.28 -6.71
CA SER A 78 15.45 15.73 -6.37
C SER A 78 15.07 16.20 -4.95
N ALA A 79 14.97 15.44 -3.85
CA ALA A 79 14.75 16.01 -2.48
C ALA A 79 13.44 16.83 -2.24
N ASP A 80 12.78 17.35 -3.29
CA ASP A 80 11.37 17.74 -3.41
C ASP A 80 10.53 16.56 -3.97
N THR A 81 11.04 15.34 -3.73
CA THR A 81 10.83 14.12 -4.54
C THR A 81 9.49 13.43 -4.41
N GLU A 82 8.70 13.65 -3.36
CA GLU A 82 7.53 12.79 -3.08
C GLU A 82 6.38 12.97 -4.08
N LYS A 83 6.14 14.21 -4.53
CA LYS A 83 5.10 14.48 -5.55
C LYS A 83 5.50 13.99 -6.94
N ASN A 84 6.80 14.03 -7.26
CA ASN A 84 7.30 13.62 -8.58
C ASN A 84 7.50 12.09 -8.67
N GLN A 85 8.01 11.44 -7.61
CA GLN A 85 8.20 9.98 -7.57
C GLN A 85 6.89 9.18 -7.63
N SER A 86 5.82 9.71 -7.05
CA SER A 86 4.49 9.10 -7.14
C SER A 86 3.90 9.23 -8.55
N GLN A 87 4.05 10.40 -9.18
CA GLN A 87 3.59 10.65 -10.55
C GLN A 87 4.35 9.82 -11.59
N ASP A 88 5.68 9.70 -11.45
CA ASP A 88 6.49 8.91 -12.39
C ASP A 88 6.12 7.42 -12.33
N THR A 89 5.94 6.87 -11.13
CA THR A 89 5.53 5.46 -10.97
C THR A 89 4.15 5.18 -11.57
N ILE A 90 3.21 6.11 -11.41
CA ILE A 90 1.87 6.02 -12.01
C ILE A 90 1.94 6.19 -13.53
N TYR A 91 2.82 7.05 -14.04
CA TYR A 91 3.07 7.24 -15.46
C TYR A 91 3.59 5.97 -16.13
N TYR A 92 4.50 5.23 -15.50
CA TYR A 92 5.00 3.96 -16.03
C TYR A 92 3.92 2.87 -16.09
N LEU A 93 3.02 2.82 -15.11
CA LEU A 93 1.89 1.88 -15.13
C LEU A 93 0.86 2.22 -16.23
N ASN A 94 0.77 3.49 -16.64
CA ASN A 94 -0.09 3.94 -17.74
C ASN A 94 0.41 3.49 -19.15
N ASN A 95 1.61 2.92 -19.28
CA ASN A 95 2.09 2.36 -20.56
C ASN A 95 1.24 1.17 -21.04
N GLY A 96 0.32 0.64 -20.21
CA GLY A 96 -0.62 -0.43 -20.54
C GLY A 96 -1.98 0.00 -21.14
N ASN A 97 -2.13 1.23 -21.64
CA ASN A 97 -3.38 1.79 -22.21
C ASN A 97 -4.59 1.94 -21.25
N LEU A 98 -4.45 1.63 -19.95
CA LEU A 98 -5.52 1.81 -18.96
C LEU A 98 -5.14 2.91 -17.97
N PRO A 99 -6.05 3.87 -17.67
CA PRO A 99 -5.77 4.93 -16.72
C PRO A 99 -5.67 4.36 -15.30
N VAL A 100 -4.50 4.55 -14.68
CA VAL A 100 -4.21 4.20 -13.30
C VAL A 100 -4.69 5.32 -12.39
N ARG A 101 -5.48 4.97 -11.36
CA ARG A 101 -6.04 5.91 -10.39
C ARG A 101 -5.68 5.49 -8.97
N VAL A 102 -5.41 6.45 -8.10
CA VAL A 102 -5.00 6.21 -6.71
C VAL A 102 -6.18 6.42 -5.77
N PHE A 103 -6.39 5.50 -4.83
CA PHE A 103 -7.50 5.54 -3.87
C PHE A 103 -7.04 5.48 -2.40
N GLN A 104 -5.79 5.07 -2.19
CA GLN A 104 -5.17 5.06 -0.87
C GLN A 104 -3.67 5.32 -0.99
N ILE A 105 -3.11 6.04 -0.02
CA ILE A 105 -1.66 6.15 0.14
C ILE A 105 -1.33 5.80 1.58
N LYS A 106 -0.30 5.00 1.80
CA LYS A 106 0.23 4.69 3.12
C LYS A 106 1.74 4.91 3.12
N GLY A 107 2.23 5.76 4.01
CA GLY A 107 3.64 5.92 4.29
C GLY A 107 4.00 5.26 5.61
N ILE A 108 5.10 4.51 5.60
CA ILE A 108 5.68 3.77 6.73
C ILE A 108 7.04 4.38 7.06
N GLY A 109 7.42 4.44 8.33
CA GLY A 109 8.67 5.06 8.75
C GLY A 109 8.73 6.56 8.49
N ILE A 110 7.59 7.27 8.53
CA ILE A 110 7.59 8.71 8.27
C ILE A 110 8.27 9.43 9.43
N ASN A 111 9.29 10.23 9.15
CA ASN A 111 10.01 11.03 10.14
C ASN A 111 9.40 12.44 10.33
N SER A 112 9.98 13.25 11.22
CA SER A 112 9.51 14.61 11.53
C SER A 112 9.65 15.62 10.38
N GLU A 113 10.35 15.26 9.30
CA GLU A 113 10.44 16.04 8.07
C GLU A 113 9.39 15.60 7.03
N GLY A 114 8.62 14.55 7.31
CA GLY A 114 7.60 13.98 6.43
C GLY A 114 8.12 12.97 5.42
N LYS A 115 9.40 12.58 5.48
CA LYS A 115 9.98 11.57 4.59
C LYS A 115 9.65 10.17 5.08
N ALA A 116 9.12 9.33 4.20
CA ALA A 116 8.84 7.91 4.48
C ALA A 116 10.00 6.99 4.06
N ASP A 117 10.15 5.86 4.75
CA ASP A 117 11.00 4.75 4.33
C ASP A 117 10.35 3.96 3.17
N THR A 118 9.03 3.80 3.25
CA THR A 118 8.24 3.10 2.24
C THR A 118 6.92 3.81 1.99
N TRP A 119 6.58 3.97 0.71
CA TRP A 119 5.25 4.37 0.25
C TRP A 119 4.50 3.16 -0.31
N ILE A 120 3.22 3.05 0.00
CA ILE A 120 2.31 2.03 -0.53
C ILE A 120 1.11 2.74 -1.13
N TYR A 121 0.87 2.54 -2.42
CA TYR A 121 -0.25 3.13 -3.14
C TYR A 121 -1.29 2.05 -3.46
N GLY A 122 -2.52 2.27 -3.01
CA GLY A 122 -3.67 1.49 -3.46
C GLY A 122 -4.19 2.08 -4.75
N ILE A 123 -4.08 1.32 -5.84
CA ILE A 123 -4.45 1.76 -7.18
C ILE A 123 -5.55 0.89 -7.80
N ARG A 124 -6.31 1.49 -8.71
CA ARG A 124 -7.19 0.76 -9.63
C ARG A 124 -6.79 1.04 -11.07
N TYR A 125 -6.78 -0.01 -11.88
CA TYR A 125 -6.65 0.07 -13.33
C TYR A 125 -7.58 -0.97 -13.98
N GLY A 126 -8.47 -0.51 -14.86
CA GLY A 126 -9.57 -1.34 -15.34
C GLY A 126 -10.45 -1.86 -14.19
N ASN A 127 -10.57 -3.18 -14.07
CA ASN A 127 -11.32 -3.88 -13.02
C ASN A 127 -10.44 -4.44 -11.89
N ASN A 128 -9.13 -4.17 -11.92
CA ASN A 128 -8.18 -4.72 -10.96
C ASN A 128 -7.85 -3.70 -9.87
N GLU A 129 -7.62 -4.22 -8.66
CA GLU A 129 -7.08 -3.46 -7.54
C GLU A 129 -5.70 -4.02 -7.17
N SER A 130 -4.73 -3.12 -7.02
CA SER A 130 -3.35 -3.49 -6.69
C SER A 130 -2.76 -2.55 -5.65
N LEU A 131 -1.70 -3.05 -5.00
CA LEU A 131 -0.80 -2.25 -4.18
C LEU A 131 0.53 -2.07 -4.91
N ILE A 132 0.99 -0.83 -4.99
CA ILE A 132 2.36 -0.50 -5.41
C ILE A 132 3.16 -0.19 -4.16
N TYR A 133 4.17 -1.00 -3.87
CA TYR A 133 5.16 -0.71 -2.84
C TYR A 133 6.32 0.01 -3.48
N GLN A 134 6.70 1.16 -2.92
CA GLN A 134 7.78 1.99 -3.40
C GLN A 134 8.75 2.25 -2.24
N GLU A 135 9.98 1.85 -2.43
CA GLU A 135 11.13 2.21 -1.58
C GLU A 135 12.12 3.02 -2.41
N LYS A 136 13.19 3.50 -1.77
CA LYS A 136 14.17 4.42 -2.37
C LYS A 136 14.80 3.89 -3.67
N SER A 137 14.99 2.58 -3.80
CA SER A 137 15.73 1.98 -4.92
C SER A 137 14.96 0.92 -5.69
N TRP A 138 13.72 0.62 -5.30
CA TRP A 138 12.94 -0.42 -5.94
C TRP A 138 11.46 -0.18 -5.72
N TRP A 139 10.65 -0.76 -6.60
CA TRP A 139 9.21 -0.85 -6.43
C TRP A 139 8.73 -2.25 -6.81
N ARG A 140 7.56 -2.65 -6.30
CA ARG A 140 6.87 -3.86 -6.74
C ARG A 140 5.36 -3.67 -6.70
N GLU A 141 4.68 -4.34 -7.61
CA GLU A 141 3.23 -4.48 -7.56
C GLU A 141 2.84 -5.78 -6.82
N ALA A 142 1.74 -5.73 -6.08
CA ALA A 142 1.09 -6.91 -5.54
C ALA A 142 -0.44 -6.79 -5.69
N ASN A 143 -1.10 -7.91 -5.98
CA ASN A 143 -2.56 -7.96 -6.01
C ASN A 143 -3.14 -7.60 -4.64
N TRP A 144 -4.18 -6.77 -4.63
CA TRP A 144 -4.92 -6.44 -3.42
C TRP A 144 -6.19 -7.28 -3.34
N PRO A 145 -6.33 -8.21 -2.36
CA PRO A 145 -7.53 -9.04 -2.24
C PRO A 145 -8.70 -8.32 -1.56
N GLY A 146 -8.48 -7.12 -1.03
CA GLY A 146 -9.50 -6.32 -0.34
C GLY A 146 -10.21 -5.37 -1.28
N PHE A 147 -10.94 -4.43 -0.68
CA PHE A 147 -11.54 -3.30 -1.40
C PHE A 147 -10.77 -2.02 -1.07
N LEU A 148 -10.38 -1.29 -2.09
CA LEU A 148 -9.92 0.08 -1.95
C LEU A 148 -11.10 1.01 -1.64
N PRO A 149 -10.84 2.18 -1.03
CA PRO A 149 -11.86 3.20 -0.84
C PRO A 149 -12.46 3.68 -2.18
N ASP A 150 -13.67 4.25 -2.14
CA ASP A 150 -14.36 4.69 -3.36
C ASP A 150 -13.86 6.05 -3.88
N GLU A 151 -13.29 6.89 -3.02
CA GLU A 151 -12.85 8.22 -3.38
C GLU A 151 -11.43 8.21 -4.00
N GLU A 152 -11.34 8.71 -5.23
CA GLU A 152 -10.06 8.92 -5.92
C GLU A 152 -9.26 10.07 -5.27
N ILE A 153 -7.95 9.87 -5.16
CA ILE A 153 -6.99 10.83 -4.62
C ILE A 153 -6.42 11.69 -5.76
N TYR A 154 -6.68 13.00 -5.70
CA TYR A 154 -6.12 13.98 -6.61
C TYR A 154 -4.97 14.76 -5.95
N PHE A 155 -3.73 14.32 -6.18
CA PHE A 155 -2.51 14.87 -5.56
C PHE A 155 -2.37 16.39 -5.67
N GLU A 156 -2.86 17.00 -6.74
CA GLU A 156 -2.76 18.44 -6.97
C GLU A 156 -3.50 19.30 -5.94
N ARG A 157 -4.48 18.72 -5.25
CA ARG A 157 -5.36 19.43 -4.33
C ARG A 157 -5.03 19.19 -2.86
N LEU A 158 -4.07 18.31 -2.58
CA LEU A 158 -3.76 17.87 -1.23
C LEU A 158 -2.56 18.61 -0.67
N ILE A 159 -2.60 18.86 0.63
CA ILE A 159 -1.36 19.17 1.36
C ILE A 159 -0.54 17.89 1.49
N THR A 160 0.78 18.02 1.40
CA THR A 160 1.72 16.91 1.49
C THR A 160 1.91 16.41 2.92
N PRO A 161 2.43 15.18 3.11
CA PRO A 161 2.87 14.65 4.42
C PRO A 161 3.78 15.61 5.20
N SER A 162 4.76 16.22 4.53
CA SER A 162 5.63 17.21 5.15
C SER A 162 4.88 18.46 5.60
N GLU A 163 3.94 18.96 4.79
CA GLU A 163 3.11 20.12 5.14
C GLU A 163 2.17 19.83 6.31
N ILE A 164 1.52 18.66 6.35
CA ILE A 164 0.63 18.29 7.48
C ILE A 164 1.42 18.21 8.79
N ILE A 165 2.63 17.63 8.75
CA ILE A 165 3.52 17.54 9.92
C ILE A 165 3.98 18.92 10.36
N ALA A 166 4.45 19.75 9.44
CA ALA A 166 4.91 21.10 9.75
C ALA A 166 3.78 21.97 10.34
N LYS A 167 2.58 21.90 9.76
CA LYS A 167 1.40 22.67 10.19
C LYS A 167 0.87 22.23 11.56
N ASN A 168 0.99 20.93 11.90
CA ASN A 168 0.40 20.36 13.11
C ASN A 168 1.44 19.79 14.09
N LYS A 169 2.65 20.38 14.10
CA LYS A 169 3.78 19.90 14.90
C LYS A 169 3.42 19.59 16.34
N GLU A 170 2.74 20.50 17.04
CA GLU A 170 2.37 20.32 18.45
C GLU A 170 1.46 19.09 18.70
N LYS A 171 0.64 18.71 17.72
CA LYS A 171 -0.30 17.58 17.84
C LYS A 171 0.31 16.25 17.40
N ILE A 172 1.27 16.30 16.48
CA ILE A 172 1.91 15.10 15.92
C ILE A 172 3.18 14.74 16.72
N GLN A 173 3.87 15.71 17.32
CA GLN A 173 5.07 15.48 18.13
C GLN A 173 4.90 14.39 19.21
N PRO A 174 3.79 14.32 19.97
CA PRO A 174 3.58 13.24 20.92
C PRO A 174 3.47 11.85 20.28
N LEU A 175 3.06 11.75 19.00
CA LEU A 175 2.99 10.48 18.29
C LEU A 175 4.38 9.96 17.92
N PHE A 176 5.29 10.86 17.55
CA PHE A 176 6.70 10.53 17.35
C PHE A 176 7.36 10.06 18.67
N GLU A 177 7.10 10.77 19.77
CA GLU A 177 7.66 10.42 21.08
C GLU A 177 7.11 9.10 21.65
N LYS A 178 5.90 8.70 21.21
CA LYS A 178 5.30 7.41 21.56
C LYS A 178 5.88 6.23 20.77
N SER A 179 6.53 6.46 19.63
CA SER A 179 7.08 5.37 18.83
C SER A 179 8.53 5.10 19.21
N GLU A 180 8.93 3.82 19.17
CA GLU A 180 10.30 3.42 19.54
C GLU A 180 11.34 3.95 18.54
N THR A 181 10.92 4.15 17.30
CA THR A 181 11.74 4.57 16.16
C THR A 181 11.66 6.06 15.88
N ASN A 182 10.88 6.83 16.66
CA ASN A 182 10.63 8.26 16.43
C ASN A 182 10.09 8.54 15.02
N THR A 183 9.26 7.63 14.52
CA THR A 183 8.56 7.66 13.23
C THR A 183 7.06 7.42 13.42
N VAL A 184 6.28 7.77 12.41
CA VAL A 184 4.82 7.55 12.37
C VAL A 184 4.43 6.81 11.09
N THR A 185 3.26 6.20 11.12
CA THR A 185 2.56 5.76 9.90
C THR A 185 1.53 6.82 9.53
N ILE A 186 1.47 7.18 8.25
CA ILE A 186 0.42 8.04 7.70
C ILE A 186 -0.37 7.25 6.67
N VAL A 187 -1.69 7.23 6.81
CA VAL A 187 -2.61 6.70 5.79
C VAL A 187 -3.49 7.83 5.27
N LEU A 188 -3.55 7.99 3.96
CA LEU A 188 -4.48 8.88 3.26
C LEU A 188 -5.54 8.06 2.56
N ARG A 189 -6.81 8.33 2.88
CA ARG A 189 -7.99 7.80 2.19
C ARG A 189 -9.21 8.65 2.52
N ASN A 190 -10.21 8.67 1.63
CA ASN A 190 -11.48 9.38 1.84
C ASN A 190 -11.29 10.85 2.29
N GLY A 191 -10.35 11.56 1.66
CA GLY A 191 -10.04 12.96 1.98
C GLY A 191 -9.43 13.20 3.38
N ARG A 192 -8.86 12.18 4.04
CA ARG A 192 -8.35 12.27 5.41
C ARG A 192 -6.98 11.63 5.58
N TYR A 193 -6.12 12.31 6.32
CA TYR A 193 -4.88 11.78 6.87
C TYR A 193 -5.14 11.15 8.24
N TYR A 194 -4.77 9.88 8.39
CA TYR A 194 -4.76 9.14 9.65
C TYR A 194 -3.30 8.97 10.05
N ILE A 195 -2.88 9.58 11.16
CA ILE A 195 -1.49 9.54 11.63
C ILE A 195 -1.43 8.76 12.93
N THR A 196 -0.67 7.67 12.96
CA THR A 196 -0.50 6.81 14.13
C THR A 196 0.98 6.62 14.46
N PRO A 197 1.35 6.44 15.74
CA PRO A 197 2.72 6.03 16.08
C PRO A 197 3.08 4.73 15.37
N GLU A 198 4.30 4.63 14.88
CA GLU A 198 4.78 3.36 14.30
C GLU A 198 5.03 2.33 15.42
N ASN A 199 4.70 1.06 15.15
CA ASN A 199 4.90 -0.08 16.06
C ASN A 199 4.28 0.07 17.47
N SER A 200 3.29 0.94 17.66
CA SER A 200 2.61 1.08 18.95
C SER A 200 1.41 0.15 19.07
N GLU A 201 1.25 -0.45 20.25
CA GLU A 201 0.01 -1.13 20.65
C GLU A 201 -1.16 -0.14 20.80
N ASP A 202 -0.86 1.16 20.97
CA ASP A 202 -1.84 2.24 21.02
C ASP A 202 -2.18 2.72 19.61
N ILE A 203 -3.25 2.16 19.04
CA ILE A 203 -3.82 2.55 17.74
C ILE A 203 -4.46 3.96 17.73
N ARG A 204 -4.40 4.71 18.84
CA ARG A 204 -4.94 6.06 18.92
C ARG A 204 -4.06 7.05 18.16
N GLY A 205 -4.45 7.29 16.92
CA GLY A 205 -3.89 8.31 16.05
C GLY A 205 -4.70 9.60 16.02
N VAL A 206 -4.19 10.60 15.29
CA VAL A 206 -4.88 11.87 15.03
C VAL A 206 -5.35 11.88 13.58
N VAL A 207 -6.53 12.45 13.33
CA VAL A 207 -7.11 12.54 11.98
C VAL A 207 -7.14 13.99 11.52
N PHE A 208 -6.68 14.23 10.30
CA PHE A 208 -6.65 15.55 9.67
C PHE A 208 -7.33 15.54 8.31
N GLY A 209 -7.92 16.67 7.90
CA GLY A 209 -8.42 16.85 6.54
C GLY A 209 -7.28 16.96 5.53
N SER A 210 -7.34 16.24 4.41
CA SER A 210 -6.26 16.21 3.42
C SER A 210 -6.14 17.47 2.57
N TYR A 211 -7.19 18.30 2.54
CA TYR A 211 -7.22 19.57 1.79
C TYR A 211 -6.83 20.76 2.66
N SER A 212 -7.24 20.76 3.93
CA SER A 212 -7.04 21.89 4.84
C SER A 212 -5.90 21.67 5.84
N GLY A 213 -5.58 20.42 6.17
CA GLY A 213 -4.70 20.07 7.28
C GLY A 213 -5.25 20.39 8.66
N GLU A 214 -6.55 20.67 8.76
CA GLU A 214 -7.22 20.88 10.04
C GLU A 214 -7.51 19.54 10.72
N VAL A 215 -7.49 19.56 12.05
CA VAL A 215 -7.83 18.39 12.87
C VAL A 215 -9.32 18.09 12.74
N ILE A 216 -9.64 16.84 12.47
CA ILE A 216 -11.01 16.32 12.45
C ILE A 216 -11.28 15.57 13.75
N GLU A 217 -10.35 14.70 14.17
CA GLU A 217 -10.47 13.90 15.38
C GLU A 217 -9.13 13.92 16.14
N ASN A 218 -9.19 14.17 17.44
CA ASN A 218 -8.06 14.11 18.36
C ASN A 218 -8.44 13.18 19.53
N PRO A 219 -7.75 12.05 19.73
CA PRO A 219 -8.10 11.05 20.73
C PRO A 219 -7.88 11.49 22.19
#